data_AF-A0A832JQW9-F1
#
_entry.id   AF-A0A832JQW9-F1
#
_cell.length_a   1.000
_cell.length_b   1.000
_cell.length_c   1.000
_cell.angle_alpha   90.00
_cell.angle_beta   90.00
_cell.angle_gamma   90.00
#
_symmetry.space_group_name_H-M   'P 1'
#
loop_
_entity.id
_entity.type
_entity.pdbx_description
1 polymer ?
#
loop_
_entity_poly.entity_id
_entity_poly.type
_entity_poly.pdbx_seq_one_letter_code
_entity_poly.pdbx_strand_id
1 'polypeptide(L)'
;MSGKTRIRRVEELSVLILSMAARDLFSGVGRVLVPELEAQGFSYDEIVEALNKLREEGYTIGVVGDVIKVYFEPREGARAPSR
;
A
#
# COMPACT_ATOMS: atom_id res chain seq x y z
N MET A 1 19.60 -3.57 -14.19
CA MET A 1 18.52 -4.54 -13.92
C MET A 1 17.48 -4.43 -15.04
N SER A 2 16.94 -5.55 -15.54
CA SER A 2 15.94 -5.53 -16.62
C SER A 2 14.64 -4.90 -16.12
N GLY A 3 14.05 -3.96 -16.86
CA GLY A 3 12.84 -3.22 -16.44
C GLY A 3 11.65 -4.14 -16.09
N LYS A 4 11.56 -5.31 -16.72
CA LYS A 4 10.53 -6.32 -16.45
C LYS A 4 10.64 -6.95 -15.05
N THR A 5 11.84 -7.06 -14.51
CA THR A 5 12.08 -7.56 -13.14
C THR A 5 11.60 -6.56 -12.11
N ARG A 6 11.80 -5.26 -12.36
CA ARG A 6 11.35 -4.19 -11.46
C ARG A 6 9.83 -4.13 -11.37
N ILE A 7 9.13 -4.17 -12.50
CA ILE A 7 7.66 -4.14 -12.54
C ILE A 7 7.08 -5.27 -11.69
N ARG A 8 7.56 -6.51 -11.90
CA ARG A 8 7.11 -7.67 -11.13
C ARG A 8 7.36 -7.51 -9.63
N ARG A 9 8.51 -6.95 -9.25
CA ARG A 9 8.88 -6.70 -7.85
C ARG A 9 7.96 -5.68 -7.18
N VAL A 10 7.55 -4.64 -7.90
CA VAL A 10 6.57 -3.64 -7.42
C VAL A 10 5.18 -4.27 -7.26
N GLU A 11 4.78 -5.15 -8.17
CA GLU A 11 3.51 -5.91 -8.04
C GLU A 11 3.52 -6.81 -6.80
N GLU A 12 4.60 -7.57 -6.61
CA GLU A 12 4.79 -8.44 -5.43
C GLU A 12 4.77 -7.62 -4.13
N LEU A 13 5.43 -6.45 -4.11
CA LEU A 13 5.42 -5.54 -2.97
C LEU A 13 4.02 -4.98 -2.67
N SER A 14 3.23 -4.65 -3.71
CA SER A 14 1.86 -4.15 -3.54
C SER A 14 0.97 -5.18 -2.83
N VAL A 15 1.07 -6.46 -3.26
CA VAL A 15 0.36 -7.58 -2.63
C VAL A 15 0.81 -7.81 -1.20
N LEU A 16 2.12 -7.70 -0.95
CA LEU A 16 2.70 -7.83 0.38
C LEU A 16 2.19 -6.74 1.33
N ILE A 17 2.17 -5.48 0.90
CA ILE A 17 1.65 -4.34 1.69
C ILE A 17 0.20 -4.59 2.09
N LEU A 18 -0.67 -4.99 1.15
CA LEU A 18 -2.06 -5.31 1.47
C LEU A 18 -2.18 -6.47 2.46
N SER A 19 -1.36 -7.51 2.29
CA SER A 19 -1.35 -8.69 3.17
C SER A 19 -0.90 -8.36 4.59
N MET A 20 0.14 -7.53 4.74
CA MET A 20 0.62 -7.05 6.03
C MET A 20 -0.42 -6.14 6.69
N ALA A 21 -0.98 -5.19 5.94
CA ALA A 21 -2.01 -4.27 6.43
C ALA A 21 -3.27 -5.01 6.91
N ALA A 22 -3.69 -6.07 6.20
CA ALA A 22 -4.84 -6.88 6.58
C ALA A 22 -4.60 -7.69 7.86
N ARG A 23 -3.34 -8.02 8.19
CA ARG A 23 -2.97 -8.71 9.44
C ARG A 23 -2.97 -7.76 10.64
N ASP A 24 -2.53 -6.52 10.46
CA ASP A 24 -2.58 -5.46 11.49
C ASP A 24 -3.72 -4.46 11.21
N LEU A 25 -4.94 -4.99 11.18
CA LEU A 25 -6.17 -4.25 10.88
C LEU A 25 -6.88 -3.82 12.17
N PHE A 26 -7.10 -2.51 12.32
CA PHE A 26 -7.91 -1.97 13.42
C PHE A 26 -8.90 -0.94 12.90
N SER A 27 -10.21 -1.17 13.13
CA SER A 27 -11.30 -0.28 12.70
C SER A 27 -11.24 0.08 11.21
N GLY A 28 -11.07 -0.93 10.34
CA GLY A 28 -11.01 -0.73 8.89
C GLY A 28 -9.70 -0.13 8.37
N VAL A 29 -8.73 0.18 9.25
CA VAL A 29 -7.42 0.74 8.88
C VAL A 29 -6.32 -0.27 9.17
N GLY A 30 -5.71 -0.79 8.12
CA GLY A 30 -4.53 -1.64 8.19
C GLY A 30 -3.26 -0.81 8.25
N ARG A 31 -2.24 -1.30 8.96
CA ARG A 31 -0.97 -0.60 9.16
C ARG A 31 0.20 -1.45 8.69
N VAL A 32 1.19 -0.79 8.12
CA VAL A 32 2.46 -1.39 7.70
C VAL A 32 3.57 -0.41 8.05
N LEU A 33 4.66 -0.92 8.62
CA LEU A 33 5.83 -0.10 8.94
C LEU A 33 6.82 -0.14 7.76
N VAL A 34 7.28 1.02 7.32
CA VAL A 34 8.30 1.15 6.26
C VAL A 34 9.57 0.34 6.60
N PRO A 35 10.10 0.38 7.83
CA PRO A 35 11.26 -0.44 8.22
C PRO A 35 11.06 -1.96 8.03
N GLU A 36 9.84 -2.48 8.12
CA GLU A 36 9.57 -3.91 7.90
C GLU A 36 9.64 -4.29 6.42
N LEU A 37 9.33 -3.34 5.52
CA LEU A 37 9.49 -3.51 4.08
C LEU A 37 10.97 -3.37 3.69
N GLU A 38 11.68 -2.41 4.28
CA GLU A 38 13.12 -2.24 4.08
C GLU A 38 13.91 -3.45 4.57
N ALA A 39 13.54 -4.03 5.72
CA ALA A 39 14.13 -5.27 6.24
C ALA A 39 13.91 -6.48 5.30
N GLN A 40 12.87 -6.44 4.45
CA GLN A 40 12.63 -7.43 3.40
C GLN A 40 13.40 -7.13 2.09
N GLY A 41 14.20 -6.06 2.07
CA GLY A 41 15.05 -5.70 0.95
C GLY A 41 14.35 -4.87 -0.13
N PHE A 42 13.26 -4.20 0.20
CA PHE A 42 12.62 -3.22 -0.69
C PHE A 42 13.24 -1.85 -0.45
N SER A 43 13.59 -1.17 -1.53
CA SER A 43 14.02 0.22 -1.48
C SER A 43 12.83 1.16 -1.27
N TYR A 44 13.08 2.34 -0.71
CA TYR A 44 12.05 3.36 -0.55
C TYR A 44 11.38 3.73 -1.88
N ASP A 45 12.13 3.78 -2.99
CA ASP A 45 11.57 4.05 -4.32
C ASP A 45 10.59 2.97 -4.78
N GLU A 46 10.92 1.69 -4.55
CA GLU A 46 10.00 0.57 -4.84
C GLU A 46 8.74 0.65 -3.97
N ILE A 47 8.87 1.02 -2.70
CA ILE A 47 7.74 1.23 -1.79
C ILE A 47 6.84 2.33 -2.34
N VAL A 48 7.38 3.50 -2.70
CA VAL A 48 6.61 4.60 -3.26
C VAL A 48 5.90 4.19 -4.56
N GLU A 49 6.58 3.46 -5.45
CA GLU A 49 5.98 2.92 -6.68
C GLU A 49 4.81 1.99 -6.39
N ALA A 50 4.96 1.07 -5.43
CA ALA A 50 3.89 0.16 -5.02
C ALA A 50 2.70 0.90 -4.39
N LEU A 51 2.95 1.92 -3.56
CA LEU A 51 1.87 2.73 -2.98
C LEU A 51 1.12 3.53 -4.04
N ASN A 52 1.81 4.04 -5.07
CA ASN A 52 1.15 4.73 -6.17
C ASN A 52 0.28 3.77 -7.00
N LYS A 53 0.79 2.58 -7.31
CA LYS A 53 0.01 1.53 -7.97
C LYS A 53 -1.26 1.18 -7.19
N LEU A 54 -1.16 0.98 -5.88
CA LEU A 54 -2.34 0.69 -5.05
C LEU A 54 -3.36 1.84 -5.06
N ARG A 55 -2.92 3.10 -5.08
CA ARG A 55 -3.82 4.26 -5.23
C ARG A 55 -4.54 4.26 -6.58
N GLU A 56 -3.83 3.93 -7.66
CA GLU A 56 -4.42 3.77 -9.00
C GLU A 56 -5.43 2.62 -9.05
N GLU A 57 -5.22 1.55 -8.28
CA GLU A 57 -6.16 0.45 -8.10
C GLU A 57 -7.37 0.79 -7.20
N GLY A 58 -7.41 2.01 -6.65
CA GLY A 58 -8.54 2.54 -5.89
C GLY A 58 -8.41 2.42 -4.37
N TYR A 59 -7.29 1.93 -3.85
CA TYR A 59 -7.07 1.90 -2.40
C TYR A 59 -6.81 3.30 -1.86
N THR A 60 -7.43 3.62 -0.72
CA THR A 60 -7.06 4.82 0.03
C THR A 60 -5.85 4.52 0.88
N ILE A 61 -4.75 5.26 0.66
CA ILE A 61 -3.48 5.08 1.37
C ILE A 61 -3.02 6.41 1.97
N GLY A 62 -2.73 6.41 3.27
CA GLY A 62 -2.05 7.50 3.97
C GLY A 62 -0.66 7.08 4.45
N VAL A 63 0.28 8.01 4.48
CA VAL A 63 1.62 7.77 5.06
C VAL A 63 1.84 8.83 6.15
N VAL A 64 2.21 8.39 7.35
CA VAL A 64 2.47 9.27 8.50
C VAL A 64 3.76 8.82 9.17
N GLY A 65 4.83 9.60 8.99
CA GLY A 65 6.18 9.13 9.32
C GLY A 65 6.47 7.82 8.59
N ASP A 66 6.92 6.81 9.33
CA ASP A 66 7.24 5.50 8.79
C ASP A 66 6.06 4.51 8.78
N VAL A 67 4.84 5.01 9.01
CA VAL A 67 3.63 4.18 9.04
C VAL A 67 2.81 4.40 7.77
N ILE A 68 2.65 3.33 7.00
CA ILE A 68 1.70 3.25 5.89
C ILE A 68 0.36 2.80 6.46
N LYS A 69 -0.71 3.56 6.16
CA LYS A 69 -2.09 3.27 6.52
C LYS A 69 -2.87 2.91 5.27
N VAL A 70 -3.46 1.73 5.25
CA VAL A 70 -4.34 1.25 4.18
C VAL A 70 -5.77 1.22 4.71
N TYR A 71 -6.69 1.93 4.07
CA TYR A 71 -8.09 1.99 4.49
C TYR A 71 -8.88 0.98 3.65
N PHE A 72 -9.36 -0.08 4.30
CA PHE A 72 -10.12 -1.17 3.66
C PHE A 72 -11.62 -0.90 3.63
N GLU A 73 -12.11 -0.06 4.53
CA GLU A 73 -13.49 0.41 4.49
C GLU A 73 -13.60 1.64 3.60
N PRO A 74 -14.65 1.75 2.76
CA PRO A 74 -14.95 3.01 2.12
C PRO A 74 -15.20 4.03 3.23
N ARG A 75 -14.52 5.18 3.18
CA ARG A 75 -14.89 6.31 4.02
C ARG A 75 -16.37 6.60 3.74
N GLU A 76 -17.27 6.25 4.68
CA GLU A 76 -18.63 6.77 4.67
C GLU A 76 -18.52 8.30 4.61
N GLY A 77 -18.74 8.88 3.43
CA GLY A 77 -18.53 10.32 3.19
C GLY A 77 -17.84 10.66 1.87
N ALA A 78 -17.15 9.72 1.21
CA ALA A 78 -16.80 9.91 -0.20
C ALA A 78 -18.09 9.73 -1.01
N ARG A 79 -18.76 10.84 -1.38
CA ARG A 79 -19.97 10.84 -2.21
C ARG A 79 -19.86 9.78 -3.30
N ALA A 80 -20.74 8.78 -3.25
CA ALA A 80 -20.97 7.92 -4.40
C ALA A 80 -21.25 8.83 -5.62
N PRO A 81 -20.64 8.59 -6.78
CA PRO A 81 -20.99 9.34 -7.97
C PRO A 81 -22.48 9.10 -8.23
N SER A 82 -23.25 10.18 -8.25
CA SER A 82 -24.66 10.16 -8.65
C SER A 82 -24.75 9.52 -10.03
N ARG A 83 -25.56 8.45 -10.14
CA ARG A 83 -26.00 7.90 -11.43
C ARG A 83 -26.76 8.93 -12.24
#